data_AF-A0A2N1XRG4-F1
#
_entry.id   AF-A0A2N1XRG4-F1
#
_cell.length_a   1.000
_cell.length_b   1.000
_cell.length_c   1.000
_cell.angle_alpha   90.00
_cell.angle_beta   90.00
_cell.angle_gamma   90.00
#
_symmetry.space_group_name_H-M   'P 1'
#
loop_
_entity.id
_entity.type
_entity.pdbx_description
1 polymer ?
#
loop_
_entity_poly.entity_id
_entity_poly.type
_entity_poly.pdbx_seq_one_letter_code
_entity_poly.pdbx_strand_id
1 'polypeptide(L)'
;MYLLVQSIQSRTLLDAAEGKNLACLARECFFNHQPLILEFVNVEQVTAHFCQALLCPLTNEFGADYLNQWLQIINLSSHVRQIIQSAMGELDDYFDCLERAEAQSADQEITSLNCLWLIKARDLCRDNPLFAGFMLGISDKALIEAIGRLSIEDIEHIAQSGWLCFAPRISNHFFEYMNRKQHTAVDVLLTLREGLNHGG
;
A
#
# COMPACT_ATOMS: atom_id res chain seq x y z
N MET A 1 -0.01 28.87 -8.22
CA MET A 1 -0.03 27.54 -8.85
C MET A 1 1.12 27.52 -9.84
N TYR A 2 2.23 26.87 -9.49
CA TYR A 2 3.38 26.75 -10.39
C TYR A 2 3.16 25.52 -11.24
N LEU A 3 3.22 25.71 -12.55
CA LEU A 3 2.99 24.67 -13.54
C LEU A 3 4.37 24.28 -14.08
N LEU A 4 4.76 23.02 -13.91
CA LEU A 4 6.04 22.54 -14.41
C LEU A 4 5.86 22.03 -15.84
N VAL A 5 6.63 22.57 -16.78
CA VAL A 5 6.65 22.10 -18.17
C VAL A 5 7.97 21.37 -18.40
N GLN A 6 7.91 20.08 -18.68
CA GLN A 6 9.06 19.28 -19.07
C GLN A 6 9.00 19.01 -20.57
N SER A 7 9.85 19.69 -21.34
CA SER A 7 9.97 19.47 -22.78
C SER A 7 10.84 18.23 -23.06
N ILE A 8 10.23 17.21 -23.64
CA ILE A 8 10.87 15.97 -24.07
C ILE A 8 11.35 16.19 -25.51
N GLN A 9 12.66 16.37 -25.66
CA GLN A 9 13.26 16.61 -26.96
C GLN A 9 13.54 15.30 -27.69
N SER A 10 13.46 15.36 -29.02
CA SER A 10 13.99 14.37 -29.97
C SER A 10 15.35 13.83 -29.52
N ARG A 11 15.33 12.63 -28.93
CA ARG A 11 16.48 11.73 -28.85
C ARG A 11 16.05 10.46 -29.56
N THR A 12 17.01 9.81 -30.21
CA THR A 12 16.85 8.77 -31.22
C THR A 12 15.85 7.64 -30.89
N LEU A 13 15.52 7.40 -29.61
CA LEU A 13 14.44 6.52 -29.16
C LEU A 13 14.11 6.84 -27.68
N LEU A 14 12.82 6.96 -27.31
CA LEU A 14 12.41 6.97 -25.91
C LEU A 14 12.18 5.54 -25.40
N ASP A 15 12.95 5.12 -24.39
CA ASP A 15 12.97 3.77 -23.83
C ASP A 15 12.38 3.69 -22.41
N ALA A 16 12.33 2.49 -21.83
CA ALA A 16 11.77 2.28 -20.50
C ALA A 16 12.50 3.06 -19.38
N ALA A 17 13.81 3.34 -19.53
CA ALA A 17 14.57 4.07 -18.51
C ALA A 17 14.14 5.53 -18.46
N GLU A 18 13.94 6.16 -19.61
CA GLU A 18 13.45 7.53 -19.69
C GLU A 18 12.01 7.64 -19.17
N GLY A 19 11.17 6.63 -19.43
CA GLY A 19 9.83 6.54 -18.87
C GLY A 19 9.85 6.52 -17.33
N LYS A 20 10.75 5.74 -16.72
CA LYS A 20 10.93 5.72 -15.26
C LYS A 20 11.39 7.06 -14.69
N ASN A 21 12.33 7.73 -15.36
CA ASN A 21 12.82 9.04 -14.92
C ASN A 21 11.69 10.08 -14.92
N LEU A 22 10.88 10.11 -15.98
CA LEU A 22 9.72 10.99 -16.06
C LEU A 22 8.63 10.64 -15.03
N ALA A 23 8.43 9.35 -14.72
CA ALA A 23 7.54 8.93 -13.64
C ALA A 23 8.02 9.42 -12.27
N CYS A 24 9.31 9.34 -11.98
CA CYS A 24 9.88 9.89 -10.74
C CYS A 24 9.68 11.41 -10.65
N LEU A 25 9.93 12.15 -11.72
CA LEU A 25 9.68 13.58 -11.78
C LEU A 25 8.20 13.92 -11.55
N ALA A 26 7.29 13.16 -12.16
CA ALA A 26 5.86 13.32 -11.98
C ALA A 26 5.44 13.08 -10.52
N ARG A 27 5.96 12.04 -9.88
CA ARG A 27 5.74 11.80 -8.43
C ARG A 27 6.19 12.99 -7.60
N GLU A 28 7.41 13.47 -7.81
CA GLU A 28 7.95 14.62 -7.06
C GLU A 28 7.06 15.86 -7.23
N CYS A 29 6.54 16.09 -8.44
CA CYS A 29 5.60 17.18 -8.72
C CYS A 29 4.28 16.99 -7.98
N PHE A 30 3.70 15.79 -8.03
CA PHE A 30 2.41 15.49 -7.40
C PHE A 30 2.48 15.56 -5.87
N PHE A 31 3.56 15.06 -5.25
CA PHE A 31 3.80 15.21 -3.81
C PHE A 31 3.96 16.67 -3.38
N ASN A 32 4.47 17.54 -4.26
CA ASN A 32 4.57 18.97 -4.03
C ASN A 32 3.30 19.74 -4.46
N HIS A 33 2.22 19.05 -4.82
CA HIS A 33 0.97 19.63 -5.33
C HIS A 33 1.19 20.56 -6.53
N GLN A 34 2.05 20.15 -7.46
CA GLN A 34 2.33 20.85 -8.71
C GLN A 34 1.81 20.06 -9.91
N PRO A 35 0.99 20.67 -10.78
CA PRO A 35 0.60 20.04 -12.05
C PRO A 35 1.79 19.98 -13.01
N LEU A 36 1.87 18.89 -13.76
CA LEU A 36 2.94 18.61 -14.70
C LEU A 36 2.42 18.57 -16.14
N ILE A 37 3.07 19.33 -17.02
CA ILE A 37 2.91 19.22 -18.47
C ILE A 37 4.14 18.52 -19.05
N LEU A 38 3.91 17.39 -19.72
CA LEU A 38 4.89 16.72 -20.56
C LEU A 38 4.70 17.18 -22.00
N GLU A 39 5.65 17.96 -22.50
CA GLU A 39 5.61 18.50 -23.86
C GLU A 39 6.51 17.69 -24.79
N PHE A 40 5.93 17.01 -25.77
CA PHE A 40 6.69 16.22 -26.75
C PHE A 40 7.15 17.11 -27.90
N VAL A 41 8.45 17.38 -28.01
CA VAL A 41 9.02 18.26 -29.03
C VAL A 41 9.86 17.45 -30.02
N ASN A 42 9.36 17.30 -31.25
CA ASN A 42 10.01 16.56 -32.34
C ASN A 42 10.32 15.08 -32.02
N VAL A 43 9.48 14.44 -31.19
CA VAL A 43 9.62 13.01 -30.85
C VAL A 43 8.94 12.16 -31.93
N GLU A 44 9.75 11.42 -32.68
CA GLU A 44 9.27 10.55 -33.77
C GLU A 44 9.14 9.08 -33.36
N GLN A 45 9.94 8.61 -32.40
CA GLN A 45 9.98 7.20 -31.99
C GLN A 45 9.83 7.04 -30.48
N VAL A 46 8.80 6.30 -30.07
CA VAL A 46 8.50 5.97 -28.68
C VAL A 46 8.23 4.47 -28.58
N THR A 47 8.76 3.83 -27.55
CA THR A 47 8.50 2.40 -27.31
C THR A 47 7.26 2.20 -26.44
N ALA A 48 6.57 1.07 -26.60
CA ALA A 48 5.47 0.70 -25.69
C ALA A 48 5.95 0.64 -24.22
N HIS A 49 7.17 0.13 -24.01
CA HIS A 49 7.78 0.06 -22.68
C HIS A 49 8.10 1.42 -22.05
N PHE A 50 8.40 2.45 -22.84
CA PHE A 50 8.48 3.82 -22.33
C PHE A 50 7.12 4.26 -21.77
N CYS A 51 6.05 4.08 -22.54
CA CYS A 51 4.70 4.48 -22.14
C CYS A 51 4.25 3.74 -20.87
N GLN A 52 4.51 2.43 -20.80
CA GLN A 52 4.23 1.60 -19.63
C GLN A 52 5.05 2.07 -18.42
N ALA A 53 6.37 2.25 -18.57
CA ALA A 53 7.24 2.68 -17.49
C ALA A 53 6.90 4.08 -16.93
N LEU A 54 6.33 4.96 -17.76
CA LEU A 54 5.86 6.28 -17.36
C LEU A 54 4.49 6.21 -16.67
N LEU A 55 3.50 5.63 -17.35
CA LEU A 55 2.10 5.81 -16.96
C LEU A 55 1.59 4.74 -15.99
N CYS A 56 2.06 3.49 -16.09
CA CYS A 56 1.65 2.41 -15.19
C CYS A 56 1.86 2.75 -13.72
N PRO A 57 3.08 3.12 -13.26
CA PRO A 57 3.30 3.37 -11.84
C PRO A 57 2.50 4.57 -11.33
N LEU A 58 2.35 5.61 -12.15
CA LEU A 58 1.56 6.79 -11.80
C LEU A 58 0.07 6.45 -11.69
N THR A 59 -0.43 5.59 -12.57
CA THR A 59 -1.84 5.17 -12.56
C THR A 59 -2.12 4.30 -11.34
N ASN A 60 -1.18 3.40 -11.00
CA ASN A 60 -1.28 2.56 -9.80
C ASN A 60 -1.25 3.40 -8.51
N GLU A 61 -0.38 4.40 -8.43
CA GLU A 61 -0.13 5.16 -7.20
C GLU A 61 -1.18 6.26 -6.94
N PHE A 62 -1.65 6.95 -7.99
CA PHE A 62 -2.55 8.11 -7.84
C PHE A 62 -3.96 7.88 -8.39
N GLY A 63 -4.16 6.87 -9.23
CA GLY A 63 -5.42 6.62 -9.92
C GLY A 63 -5.63 7.48 -11.17
N ALA A 64 -6.43 6.96 -12.11
CA ALA A 64 -6.67 7.59 -13.41
C ALA A 64 -7.32 8.98 -13.31
N ASP A 65 -8.27 9.16 -12.39
CA ASP A 65 -8.98 10.44 -12.21
C ASP A 65 -8.04 11.55 -11.73
N TYR A 66 -7.08 11.21 -10.86
CA TYR A 66 -6.07 12.16 -10.39
C TYR A 66 -5.13 12.56 -11.53
N LEU A 67 -4.63 11.58 -12.29
CA LEU A 67 -3.75 11.86 -13.42
C LEU A 67 -4.42 12.74 -14.48
N ASN A 68 -5.70 12.51 -14.78
CA ASN A 68 -6.44 13.34 -15.74
C ASN A 68 -6.52 14.82 -15.34
N GLN A 69 -6.41 15.14 -14.05
CA GLN A 69 -6.44 16.50 -13.54
C GLN A 69 -5.04 17.12 -13.41
N TRP A 70 -4.04 16.31 -13.10
CA TRP A 70 -2.70 16.79 -12.68
C TRP A 70 -1.59 16.54 -13.69
N LEU A 71 -1.80 15.66 -14.67
CA LEU A 71 -0.86 15.34 -15.73
C LEU A 71 -1.46 15.71 -17.09
N GLN A 72 -0.75 16.55 -17.84
CA GLN A 72 -1.11 16.91 -19.21
C GLN A 72 0.00 16.50 -20.16
N ILE A 73 -0.36 15.78 -21.22
CA ILE A 73 0.58 15.38 -22.26
C ILE A 73 0.21 16.10 -23.56
N ILE A 74 1.11 16.93 -24.08
CA ILE A 74 0.84 17.80 -25.23
C ILE A 74 1.85 17.57 -26.36
N ASN A 75 1.50 18.04 -27.57
CA ASN A 75 2.31 17.93 -28.79
C ASN A 75 2.65 16.50 -29.24
N LEU A 76 1.79 15.53 -28.87
CA LEU A 76 1.90 14.15 -29.34
C LEU A 76 1.61 14.02 -30.85
N SER A 77 2.56 13.47 -31.59
CA SER A 77 2.36 13.05 -32.97
C SER A 77 1.33 11.92 -33.06
N SER A 78 0.66 11.78 -34.21
CA SER A 78 -0.37 10.74 -34.42
C SER A 78 0.18 9.32 -34.25
N HIS A 79 1.43 9.10 -34.66
CA HIS A 79 2.12 7.82 -34.48
C HIS A 79 2.35 7.48 -33.00
N VAL A 80 2.84 8.45 -32.21
CA VAL A 80 3.07 8.24 -30.78
C VAL A 80 1.75 8.04 -30.02
N ARG A 81 0.67 8.72 -30.42
CA ARG A 81 -0.67 8.47 -29.84
C ARG A 81 -1.12 7.04 -30.04
N GLN A 82 -0.91 6.47 -31.23
CA GLN A 82 -1.28 5.07 -31.51
C GLN A 82 -0.47 4.10 -30.66
N ILE A 83 0.82 4.37 -30.46
CA ILE A 83 1.68 3.54 -29.60
C ILE A 83 1.25 3.63 -28.15
N ILE A 84 0.92 4.83 -27.63
CA ILE A 84 0.37 4.99 -26.29
C ILE A 84 -0.95 4.21 -26.16
N GLN A 85 -1.88 4.38 -27.09
CA GLN A 85 -3.16 3.67 -27.07
C GLN A 85 -3.00 2.15 -27.12
N SER A 86 -2.09 1.65 -27.96
CA SER A 86 -1.79 0.23 -28.05
C SER A 86 -1.13 -0.30 -26.77
N ALA A 87 -0.15 0.42 -26.23
CA ALA A 87 0.53 0.05 -24.99
C ALA A 87 -0.40 0.11 -23.78
N MET A 88 -1.43 0.97 -23.83
CA MET A 88 -2.45 1.06 -22.80
C MET A 88 -3.57 0.01 -22.95
N GLY A 89 -3.80 -0.51 -24.15
CA GLY A 89 -4.71 -1.65 -24.36
C GLY A 89 -4.19 -2.97 -23.79
N GLU A 90 -2.88 -3.07 -23.54
CA GLU A 90 -2.21 -4.22 -22.89
C GLU A 90 -2.09 -4.05 -21.37
N LEU A 91 -2.67 -3.00 -20.78
CA LEU A 91 -2.53 -2.70 -19.36
C LEU A 91 -3.32 -3.63 -18.46
N ASP A 92 -4.45 -4.16 -18.92
CA ASP A 92 -5.24 -5.10 -18.12
C ASP A 92 -4.36 -6.31 -17.76
N ASP A 93 -3.58 -6.82 -18.71
CA ASP A 93 -2.59 -7.89 -18.49
C ASP A 93 -1.43 -7.45 -17.58
N TYR A 94 -1.01 -6.19 -17.65
CA TYR A 94 0.03 -5.63 -16.77
C TYR A 94 -0.45 -5.50 -15.32
N PHE A 95 -1.64 -4.94 -15.09
CA PHE A 95 -2.24 -4.83 -13.76
C PHE A 95 -2.55 -6.20 -13.19
N ASP A 96 -3.06 -7.13 -14.00
CA ASP A 96 -3.21 -8.53 -13.64
C ASP A 96 -1.87 -9.17 -13.21
N CYS A 97 -0.79 -8.89 -13.95
CA CYS A 97 0.54 -9.39 -13.60
C CYS A 97 1.13 -8.69 -12.37
N LEU A 98 0.78 -7.43 -12.13
CA LEU A 98 1.24 -6.64 -10.98
C LEU A 98 0.48 -7.02 -9.72
N GLU A 99 -0.84 -7.24 -9.79
CA GLU A 99 -1.64 -7.86 -8.73
C GLU A 99 -1.13 -9.27 -8.42
N ARG A 100 -0.78 -10.08 -9.44
CA ARG A 100 -0.15 -11.39 -9.23
C ARG A 100 1.25 -11.26 -8.61
N ALA A 101 2.01 -10.24 -8.96
CA ALA A 101 3.34 -9.98 -8.41
C ALA A 101 3.29 -9.42 -6.98
N GLU A 102 2.31 -8.58 -6.65
CA GLU A 102 2.02 -8.08 -5.31
C GLU A 102 1.44 -9.18 -4.42
N ALA A 103 0.59 -10.06 -4.98
CA ALA A 103 0.14 -11.29 -4.31
C ALA A 103 1.30 -12.28 -4.09
N GLN A 104 2.34 -12.25 -4.93
CA GLN A 104 3.59 -13.00 -4.73
C GLN A 104 4.60 -12.27 -3.82
N SER A 105 4.45 -10.95 -3.61
CA SER A 105 5.29 -10.13 -2.75
C SER A 105 4.64 -9.75 -1.43
N ALA A 106 3.44 -10.23 -1.13
CA ALA A 106 2.87 -10.18 0.20
C ALA A 106 3.90 -10.89 1.10
N ASP A 107 4.59 -10.12 1.92
CA ASP A 107 5.61 -10.62 2.82
C ASP A 107 5.06 -11.88 3.49
N GLN A 108 5.72 -13.01 3.27
CA GLN A 108 5.23 -14.30 3.73
C GLN A 108 5.03 -14.27 5.25
N GLU A 109 5.77 -13.42 5.96
CA GLU A 109 5.56 -13.13 7.38
C GLU A 109 4.24 -12.41 7.65
N ILE A 110 3.91 -11.35 6.90
CA ILE A 110 2.63 -10.62 7.03
C ILE A 110 1.46 -11.56 6.75
N THR A 111 1.53 -12.34 5.68
CA THR A 111 0.48 -13.32 5.33
C THR A 111 0.32 -14.35 6.44
N SER A 112 1.42 -14.89 6.96
CA SER A 112 1.39 -15.87 8.06
C SER A 112 0.82 -15.27 9.36
N LEU A 113 1.21 -14.04 9.70
CA LEU A 113 0.72 -13.32 10.88
C LEU A 113 -0.78 -13.00 10.76
N ASN A 114 -1.23 -12.57 9.59
CA ASN A 114 -2.65 -12.32 9.33
C ASN A 114 -3.47 -13.60 9.47
N CYS A 115 -3.04 -14.71 8.87
CA CYS A 115 -3.71 -16.01 9.01
C CYS A 115 -3.84 -16.43 10.48
N LEU A 116 -2.74 -16.37 11.25
CA LEU A 116 -2.73 -16.74 12.66
C LEU A 116 -3.68 -15.85 13.47
N TRP A 117 -3.64 -14.54 13.22
CA TRP A 117 -4.48 -13.58 13.92
C TRP A 117 -5.96 -13.78 13.59
N LEU A 118 -6.32 -13.90 12.31
CA LEU A 118 -7.71 -14.07 11.85
C LEU A 118 -8.34 -15.36 12.36
N ILE A 119 -7.58 -16.47 12.38
CA ILE A 119 -8.04 -17.73 12.98
C ILE A 119 -8.38 -17.53 14.45
N LYS A 120 -7.48 -16.91 15.22
CA LYS A 120 -7.70 -16.67 16.66
C LYS A 120 -8.81 -15.65 16.93
N ALA A 121 -8.89 -14.59 16.13
CA ALA A 121 -9.94 -13.59 16.24
C ALA A 121 -11.31 -14.22 15.97
N ARG A 122 -11.44 -15.04 14.91
CA ARG A 122 -12.67 -15.79 14.61
C ARG A 122 -13.07 -16.71 15.75
N ASP A 123 -12.14 -17.48 16.30
CA ASP A 123 -12.43 -18.40 17.40
C ASP A 123 -12.95 -17.65 18.62
N LEU A 124 -12.31 -16.53 18.99
CA LEU A 124 -12.75 -15.67 20.09
C LEU A 124 -14.12 -15.05 19.83
N CYS A 125 -14.37 -14.54 18.63
CA CYS A 125 -15.64 -13.95 18.25
C CYS A 125 -16.79 -14.97 18.25
N ARG A 126 -16.52 -16.24 17.94
CA ARG A 126 -17.52 -17.33 18.01
C ARG A 126 -17.82 -17.76 19.44
N ASP A 127 -16.80 -17.87 20.27
CA ASP A 127 -16.93 -18.36 21.65
C ASP A 127 -17.60 -17.31 22.56
N ASN A 128 -17.08 -16.07 22.56
CA ASN A 128 -17.61 -15.00 23.38
C ASN A 128 -17.46 -13.63 22.70
N PRO A 129 -18.48 -13.15 21.97
CA PRO A 129 -18.44 -11.87 21.25
C PRO A 129 -18.15 -10.66 22.14
N LEU A 130 -18.63 -10.65 23.39
CA LEU A 130 -18.42 -9.57 24.35
C LEU A 130 -16.95 -9.51 24.80
N PHE A 131 -16.38 -10.65 25.14
CA PHE A 131 -14.97 -10.77 25.52
C PHE A 131 -14.06 -10.50 24.31
N ALA A 132 -14.44 -10.97 23.13
CA ALA A 132 -13.72 -10.71 21.87
C ALA A 132 -13.65 -9.21 21.56
N GLY A 133 -14.73 -8.45 21.74
CA GLY A 133 -14.71 -6.99 21.57
C GLY A 133 -13.69 -6.31 22.48
N PHE A 134 -13.61 -6.73 23.75
CA PHE A 134 -12.62 -6.22 24.69
C PHE A 134 -11.18 -6.63 24.31
N MET A 135 -10.95 -7.93 24.07
CA MET A 135 -9.62 -8.47 23.77
C MET A 135 -9.10 -8.00 22.41
N LEU A 136 -9.94 -7.90 21.39
CA LEU A 136 -9.62 -7.44 20.05
C LEU A 136 -9.71 -5.91 19.91
N GLY A 137 -10.22 -5.21 20.93
CA GLY A 137 -10.33 -3.74 20.92
C GLY A 137 -11.32 -3.24 19.86
N ILE A 138 -12.28 -4.09 19.49
CA ILE A 138 -13.28 -3.81 18.46
C ILE A 138 -14.55 -3.40 19.18
N SER A 139 -14.98 -2.15 18.97
CA SER A 139 -16.24 -1.64 19.53
C SER A 139 -17.44 -1.89 18.61
N ASP A 140 -17.19 -2.15 17.33
CA ASP A 140 -18.22 -2.43 16.34
C ASP A 140 -18.69 -3.89 16.40
N LYS A 141 -19.96 -4.07 16.77
CA LYS A 141 -20.59 -5.39 16.86
C LYS A 141 -20.74 -6.06 15.50
N ALA A 142 -20.98 -5.29 14.43
CA ALA A 142 -21.13 -5.85 13.08
C ALA A 142 -19.81 -6.47 12.59
N LEU A 143 -18.69 -5.81 12.91
CA LEU A 143 -17.36 -6.33 12.61
C LEU A 143 -17.04 -7.60 13.40
N ILE A 144 -17.38 -7.67 14.70
CA ILE A 144 -17.21 -8.88 15.51
C ILE A 144 -18.01 -10.05 14.93
N GLU A 145 -19.26 -9.81 14.52
CA GLU A 145 -20.08 -10.83 13.87
C GLU A 145 -19.52 -11.26 12.51
N ALA A 146 -19.02 -10.33 11.71
CA ALA A 146 -18.39 -10.62 10.42
C ALA A 146 -17.14 -11.51 10.60
N ILE A 147 -16.25 -11.15 11.54
CA ILE A 147 -15.06 -11.93 11.86
C ILE A 147 -15.43 -13.34 12.33
N GLY A 148 -16.47 -13.47 13.18
CA GLY A 148 -16.98 -14.77 13.62
C GLY A 148 -17.52 -15.65 12.49
N ARG A 149 -17.92 -15.08 11.35
CA ARG A 149 -18.49 -15.81 10.21
C ARG A 149 -17.48 -16.18 9.12
N LEU A 150 -16.25 -15.66 9.18
CA LEU A 150 -15.22 -15.92 8.16
C LEU A 150 -14.99 -17.43 7.92
N SER A 151 -15.10 -17.85 6.67
CA SER A 151 -14.67 -19.17 6.23
C SER A 151 -13.14 -19.26 6.23
N ILE A 152 -12.57 -20.46 6.01
CA ILE A 152 -11.12 -20.59 5.86
C ILE A 152 -10.65 -19.92 4.56
N GLU A 153 -11.41 -20.04 3.47
CA GLU A 153 -11.12 -19.38 2.19
C GLU A 153 -11.10 -17.86 2.33
N ASP A 154 -12.05 -17.28 3.08
CA ASP A 154 -12.06 -15.84 3.36
C ASP A 154 -10.83 -15.41 4.17
N ILE A 155 -10.39 -16.22 5.13
CA ILE A 155 -9.19 -15.94 5.93
C ILE A 155 -7.94 -15.94 5.05
N GLU A 156 -7.79 -16.95 4.20
CA GLU A 156 -6.65 -17.06 3.29
C GLU A 156 -6.61 -15.88 2.31
N HIS A 157 -7.77 -15.48 1.79
CA HIS A 157 -7.89 -14.34 0.90
C HIS A 157 -7.55 -13.01 1.60
N ILE A 158 -8.11 -12.76 2.78
CA ILE A 158 -7.82 -11.52 3.54
C ILE A 158 -6.35 -11.47 3.98
N ALA A 159 -5.77 -12.61 4.36
CA ALA A 159 -4.38 -12.68 4.78
C ALA A 159 -3.39 -12.26 3.69
N GLN A 160 -3.74 -12.51 2.42
CA GLN A 160 -2.95 -12.14 1.25
C GLN A 160 -3.09 -10.66 0.85
N SER A 161 -3.84 -9.85 1.60
CA SER A 161 -4.04 -8.42 1.30
C SER A 161 -2.75 -7.57 1.34
N GLY A 162 -1.66 -8.08 1.90
CA GLY A 162 -0.40 -7.33 2.05
C GLY A 162 -0.42 -6.33 3.22
N TRP A 163 -1.55 -6.17 3.92
CA TRP A 163 -1.70 -5.28 5.09
C TRP A 163 -1.86 -6.10 6.37
N LEU A 164 -1.21 -5.68 7.46
CA LEU A 164 -1.45 -6.30 8.77
C LEU A 164 -2.89 -6.06 9.23
N CYS A 165 -3.63 -7.13 9.52
CA CYS A 165 -5.03 -7.06 9.98
C CYS A 165 -5.18 -6.50 11.40
N PHE A 166 -4.08 -6.16 12.07
CA PHE A 166 -4.07 -5.67 13.44
C PHE A 166 -3.02 -4.57 13.63
N ALA A 167 -3.31 -3.64 14.54
CA ALA A 167 -2.40 -2.57 14.93
C ALA A 167 -1.88 -2.79 16.37
N PRO A 168 -0.64 -2.38 16.67
CA PRO A 168 -0.13 -2.39 18.04
C PRO A 168 -1.00 -1.51 18.96
N ARG A 169 -1.42 -2.05 20.11
CA ARG A 169 -2.11 -1.27 21.16
C ARG A 169 -1.17 -0.71 22.21
N ILE A 170 0.11 -0.97 22.05
CA ILE A 170 1.17 -0.65 22.98
C ILE A 170 1.85 0.63 22.49
N SER A 171 2.07 1.59 23.39
CA SER A 171 2.72 2.85 23.04
C SER A 171 4.24 2.69 22.88
N ASN A 172 4.88 3.60 22.13
CA ASN A 172 6.34 3.62 21.98
C ASN A 172 7.08 3.70 23.33
N HIS A 173 6.49 4.38 24.32
CA HIS A 173 7.02 4.47 25.67
C HIS A 173 7.17 3.09 26.36
N PHE A 174 6.28 2.13 26.07
CA PHE A 174 6.40 0.78 26.62
C PHE A 174 7.63 0.05 26.06
N PHE A 175 7.90 0.19 24.76
CA PHE A 175 9.09 -0.43 24.15
C PHE A 175 10.38 0.19 24.70
N GLU A 176 10.41 1.51 24.87
CA GLU A 176 11.53 2.21 25.51
C GLU A 176 11.74 1.75 26.97
N TYR A 177 10.65 1.52 27.71
CA TYR A 177 10.69 1.01 29.08
C TYR A 177 11.20 -0.43 29.14
N MET A 178 10.68 -1.33 28.29
CA MET A 178 11.07 -2.74 28.25
C MET A 178 12.51 -2.94 27.79
N ASN A 179 12.97 -2.20 26.76
CA ASN A 179 14.34 -2.28 26.26
C ASN A 179 15.39 -1.73 27.24
N ARG A 180 14.97 -0.93 28.24
CA ARG A 180 15.86 -0.39 29.27
C ARG A 180 16.00 -1.29 30.50
N LYS A 181 15.11 -2.28 30.70
CA LYS A 181 15.19 -3.17 31.86
C LYS A 181 15.92 -4.48 31.54
N GLN A 182 17.18 -4.58 32.00
CA GLN A 182 17.69 -5.89 32.44
C GLN A 182 16.86 -6.31 33.64
N HIS A 183 15.85 -7.15 33.42
CA HIS A 183 14.97 -7.61 34.49
C HIS A 183 15.74 -8.50 35.47
N THR A 184 16.08 -8.00 36.65
CA THR A 184 16.41 -8.85 37.82
C THR A 184 15.12 -9.35 38.45
N ALA A 185 15.13 -10.62 38.89
CA ALA A 185 13.98 -11.36 39.42
C ALA A 185 13.21 -10.66 40.58
N VAL A 186 13.80 -9.64 41.19
CA VAL A 186 13.20 -8.82 42.26
C VAL A 186 12.05 -7.95 41.73
N ASP A 187 12.12 -7.45 40.49
CA ASP A 187 11.11 -6.56 39.92
C ASP A 187 9.79 -7.29 39.61
N VAL A 188 9.86 -8.59 39.26
CA VAL A 188 8.68 -9.44 38.98
C VAL A 188 7.97 -9.81 40.29
N LEU A 189 8.70 -9.96 41.40
CA LEU A 189 8.12 -10.29 42.70
C LEU A 189 7.49 -9.07 43.40
N LEU A 190 8.00 -7.86 43.16
CA LEU A 190 7.45 -6.64 43.77
C LEU A 190 6.16 -6.16 43.08
N THR A 191 5.99 -6.39 41.78
CA THR A 191 4.74 -6.06 41.06
C THR A 191 3.56 -6.95 41.47
N LEU A 192 3.79 -8.15 42.01
CA LEU A 192 2.75 -9.01 42.58
C LEU A 192 2.26 -8.55 43.97
N ARG A 193 3.05 -7.75 44.71
CA ARG A 193 2.67 -7.24 46.04
C ARG A 193 1.87 -5.94 45.99
N GLU A 194 2.09 -5.09 44.99
CA GLU A 194 1.37 -3.82 44.88
C GLU A 194 -0.11 -4.00 44.48
N GLY A 195 -0.50 -5.17 43.94
CA GLY A 195 -1.89 -5.51 43.64
C GLY A 195 -2.74 -5.97 44.84
N LEU A 196 -2.18 -6.08 46.06
CA LEU A 196 -2.90 -6.57 47.23
C LEU A 196 -3.18 -5.52 48.32
N ASN A 197 -2.73 -4.27 48.16
CA ASN A 197 -2.94 -3.22 49.15
C ASN A 197 -3.79 -2.06 48.61
N HIS A 198 -5.03 -2.35 48.25
CA HIS A 198 -6.12 -1.37 48.25
C HIS A 198 -7.26 -1.89 49.13
N GLY A 199 -7.14 -1.64 50.43
CA GLY A 199 -8.17 -1.90 51.42
C GLY A 199 -7.66 -1.61 52.84
N GLY A 200 -8.08 -0.47 53.39
CA GLY A 200 -7.84 -0.05 54.78
C GLY A 200 -7.08 1.25 54.91
#